data_AF-A0A957C5K3-F1
#
_entry.id   AF-A0A957C5K3-F1
#
_cell.length_a   1.000
_cell.length_b   1.000
_cell.length_c   1.000
_cell.angle_alpha   90.00
_cell.angle_beta   90.00
_cell.angle_gamma   90.00
#
_symmetry.space_group_name_H-M   'P 1'
#
loop_
_entity.id
_entity.type
_entity.pdbx_description
1 polymer ?
#
loop_
_entity_poly.entity_id
_entity_poly.type
_entity_poly.pdbx_seq_one_letter_code
_entity_poly.pdbx_strand_id
1 'polypeptide(L)' 'MQLRETGEFIGSAGLHHWNREAHYAEIGCDIAHPFWGNAYGQEAMRRIIAFGWENMKLNRIEADLVKGNMRSMHVLEKLG' A
#
# COMPACT_ATOMS: atom_id res chain seq x y z
N MET A 1 -1.13 9.66 -4.76
CA MET A 1 -1.51 10.20 -3.44
C MET A 1 -1.13 11.67 -3.41
N GLN A 2 -1.98 12.49 -2.80
CA GLN A 2 -1.74 13.92 -2.71
C GLN A 2 -2.14 14.44 -1.33
N LEU A 3 -1.48 15.50 -0.85
CA LEU A 3 -1.91 16.21 0.34
C LEU A 3 -3.29 16.82 0.11
N ARG A 4 -4.19 16.66 1.08
CA ARG A 4 -5.55 17.19 0.99
C ARG A 4 -5.57 18.73 0.92
N GLU A 5 -4.67 19.38 1.64
CA GLU A 5 -4.64 20.83 1.79
C GLU A 5 -4.04 21.53 0.57
N THR A 6 -2.94 20.98 0.04
CA THR A 6 -2.16 21.64 -1.02
C THR A 6 -2.34 21.00 -2.40
N GLY A 7 -2.86 19.78 -2.46
CA GLY A 7 -2.88 18.98 -3.68
C GLY A 7 -1.50 18.48 -4.12
N GLU A 8 -0.46 18.69 -3.31
CA GLU A 8 0.90 18.27 -3.64
C GLU A 8 1.00 16.75 -3.74
N PHE A 9 1.63 16.26 -4.79
CA PHE A 9 1.86 14.85 -5.00
C PHE A 9 2.90 14.31 -4.02
N ILE A 10 2.53 13.31 -3.22
CA ILE A 10 3.39 12.74 -2.17
C ILE A 10 3.83 11.30 -2.44
N GLY A 11 3.35 10.69 -3.53
CA GLY A 11 3.69 9.31 -3.89
C GLY A 11 2.54 8.51 -4.50
N SER A 12 2.75 7.21 -4.68
CA SER A 12 1.80 6.26 -5.27
C SER A 12 1.58 5.06 -4.35
N ALA A 13 0.37 4.52 -4.36
CA ALA A 13 0.03 3.28 -3.67
C ALA A 13 -1.09 2.58 -4.44
N GLY A 14 -1.08 1.25 -4.48
CA GLY A 14 -2.11 0.51 -5.18
C GLY A 14 -1.92 -1.00 -5.13
N LEU A 15 -2.85 -1.70 -5.77
CA LEU A 15 -2.76 -3.13 -6.04
C LEU A 15 -2.17 -3.37 -7.44
N HIS A 16 -1.35 -4.40 -7.58
CA HIS A 16 -0.70 -4.84 -8.81
C HIS A 16 -0.84 -6.36 -8.97
N HIS A 17 -0.45 -6.87 -10.15
CA HIS A 17 -0.43 -8.31 -10.45
C HIS A 17 -1.73 -9.04 -10.07
N TRP A 18 -2.88 -8.46 -10.45
CA TRP A 18 -4.17 -9.03 -10.11
C TRP A 18 -4.41 -10.35 -10.84
N ASN A 19 -4.33 -11.45 -10.10
CA ASN A 19 -4.69 -12.77 -10.55
C ASN A 19 -6.15 -13.07 -10.16
N ARG A 20 -7.02 -13.08 -11.16
CA ARG A 20 -8.46 -13.31 -10.96
C ARG A 20 -8.82 -14.76 -10.66
N GLU A 21 -8.05 -15.71 -11.18
CA GLU A 21 -8.30 -17.14 -10.97
C GLU A 21 -7.93 -17.56 -9.55
N ALA A 22 -6.77 -17.09 -9.08
CA ALA A 22 -6.30 -17.35 -7.72
C ALA A 22 -6.83 -16.35 -6.69
N HIS A 23 -7.60 -15.34 -7.11
CA HIS A 23 -8.15 -14.26 -6.28
C HIS A 23 -7.09 -13.56 -5.41
N TYR A 24 -5.94 -13.21 -5.98
CA TYR A 24 -4.93 -12.45 -5.25
C TYR A 24 -4.41 -11.26 -6.05
N ALA A 25 -3.81 -10.30 -5.33
CA ALA A 25 -3.07 -9.19 -5.89
C ALA A 25 -1.92 -8.81 -4.96
N GLU A 26 -0.94 -8.11 -5.49
CA GLU A 26 0.16 -7.54 -4.72
C GLU A 26 -0.17 -6.10 -4.32
N ILE A 27 0.28 -5.65 -3.14
CA ILE A 27 0.15 -4.28 -2.67
C ILE A 27 1.52 -3.63 -2.55
N GLY A 28 1.58 -2.36 -2.92
CA GLY A 28 2.79 -1.57 -2.86
C GLY A 28 2.50 -0.09 -2.63
N CYS A 29 3.49 0.59 -2.07
CA CYS A 29 3.43 2.02 -1.80
C CYS A 29 4.82 2.63 -1.91
N ASP A 30 4.91 3.73 -2.64
CA ASP A 30 6.08 4.58 -2.77
C ASP A 30 5.70 5.98 -2.26
N ILE A 31 6.46 6.48 -1.28
CA ILE A 31 6.29 7.82 -0.73
C ILE A 31 7.53 8.64 -1.09
N ALA A 32 7.35 9.89 -1.49
CA ALA A 32 8.48 10.79 -1.72
C ALA A 32 9.23 11.08 -0.41
N HIS A 33 10.56 11.16 -0.47
CA HIS A 33 11.44 11.25 0.70
C HIS A 33 11.05 12.32 1.75
N PRO A 34 10.62 13.54 1.38
CA PRO A 34 10.23 14.56 2.35
C PRO A 34 9.03 14.17 3.23
N PHE A 35 8.19 13.25 2.77
CA PHE A 35 6.95 12.85 3.44
C PHE A 35 7.09 11.55 4.24
N TRP A 36 8.30 10.99 4.31
CA TRP A 36 8.59 9.81 5.12
C TRP A 36 8.35 10.07 6.61
N GLY A 37 7.91 9.05 7.34
CA GLY A 37 7.66 9.14 8.79
C GLY A 37 6.27 9.69 9.18
N ASN A 38 5.48 10.20 8.23
CA ASN A 38 4.17 10.80 8.49
C ASN A 38 2.98 9.82 8.40
N ALA A 39 3.25 8.51 8.42
CA ALA A 39 2.24 7.43 8.34
C ALA A 39 1.34 7.40 7.08
N TYR A 40 1.55 8.25 6.08
CA TYR A 40 0.76 8.27 4.83
C TYR A 40 0.70 6.90 4.12
N GLY A 41 1.83 6.17 4.09
CA GLY A 41 1.87 4.84 3.50
C GLY A 41 0.94 3.86 4.23
N GLN A 42 0.86 3.93 5.56
CA GLN A 42 -0.02 3.07 6.35
C GLN A 42 -1.50 3.41 6.12
N GLU A 43 -1.85 4.70 6.09
CA GLU A 43 -3.22 5.15 5.79
C GLU A 43 -3.67 4.66 4.41
N ALA A 44 -2.83 4.87 3.38
CA ALA A 44 -3.11 4.45 2.03
C ALA A 44 -3.25 2.93 1.91
N MET A 45 -2.30 2.17 2.45
CA MET A 45 -2.34 0.71 2.40
C MET A 45 -3.59 0.14 3.08
N ARG A 46 -4.01 0.65 4.25
CA ARG A 46 -5.26 0.20 4.90
C ARG A 46 -6.47 0.36 3.99
N ARG A 47 -6.59 1.50 3.32
CA ARG A 47 -7.72 1.77 2.44
C ARG A 47 -7.72 0.88 1.20
N ILE A 48 -6.54 0.61 0.65
CA ILE A 48 -6.34 -0.28 -0.50
C ILE A 48 -6.63 -1.74 -0.13
N ILE A 49 -6.18 -2.20 1.03
CA ILE A 49 -6.48 -3.54 1.56
C ILE A 49 -7.99 -3.74 1.69
N ALA A 50 -8.70 -2.77 2.30
CA ALA A 50 -10.16 -2.81 2.42
C ALA A 50 -10.84 -2.91 1.04
N PHE A 51 -10.38 -2.13 0.06
CA PHE A 51 -10.88 -2.22 -1.32
C PHE A 51 -10.64 -3.59 -1.96
N GLY A 52 -9.46 -4.20 -1.73
CA GLY A 52 -9.13 -5.53 -2.21
C GLY A 52 -10.11 -6.60 -1.70
N TRP A 53 -10.50 -6.51 -0.43
CA TRP A 53 -11.47 -7.43 0.18
C TRP A 53 -12.91 -7.13 -0.24
N GLU A 54 -13.35 -5.88 -0.09
CA GLU A 54 -14.74 -5.48 -0.24
C GLU A 54 -15.18 -5.49 -1.71
N ASN A 55 -14.33 -4.98 -2.60
CA ASN A 55 -14.69 -4.72 -4.00
C ASN A 55 -14.09 -5.75 -4.95
N MET A 56 -12.81 -6.11 -4.78
CA MET A 56 -12.13 -7.04 -5.69
C MET A 56 -12.34 -8.52 -5.33
N LYS A 57 -12.89 -8.81 -4.15
CA LYS A 57 -13.12 -10.18 -3.64
C LYS A 57 -11.85 -11.03 -3.68
N LEU A 58 -10.71 -10.42 -3.32
CA LEU A 58 -9.47 -11.15 -3.15
C LEU A 58 -9.58 -12.07 -1.93
N ASN A 59 -8.86 -13.19 -1.94
CA ASN A 59 -8.65 -14.06 -0.79
C ASN A 59 -7.25 -13.89 -0.18
N ARG A 60 -6.34 -13.23 -0.91
CA ARG A 60 -4.96 -12.97 -0.50
C ARG A 60 -4.46 -11.65 -1.08
N ILE A 61 -3.71 -10.90 -0.27
CA ILE A 61 -2.98 -9.71 -0.68
C ILE A 61 -1.54 -9.91 -0.24
N GLU A 62 -0.61 -9.82 -1.18
CA GLU A 62 0.83 -10.04 -0.95
C GLU A 62 1.57 -8.71 -1.02
N ALA A 63 2.68 -8.56 -0.31
CA ALA A 63 3.50 -7.36 -0.37
C ALA A 63 4.96 -7.75 -0.55
N ASP A 64 5.55 -7.38 -1.67
CA ASP A 64 6.96 -7.64 -1.95
C ASP A 64 7.83 -6.57 -1.29
N LEU A 65 8.72 -7.02 -0.42
CA LEU A 65 9.71 -6.19 0.24
C LEU A 65 11.10 -6.49 -0.35
N VAL A 66 11.74 -5.47 -0.91
CA VAL A 66 13.18 -5.54 -1.15
C VAL A 66 13.88 -5.69 0.21
N LYS A 67 14.65 -6.79 0.36
CA LYS A 67 15.47 -7.06 1.56
C LYS A 67 16.27 -5.80 1.94
N GLY A 68 16.08 -5.32 3.16
CA GLY A 68 16.75 -4.13 3.70
C GLY A 68 15.87 -2.88 3.82
N ASN A 69 14.65 -2.88 3.26
CA ASN A 69 13.71 -1.79 3.47
C ASN A 69 12.95 -1.93 4.80
N MET A 70 13.67 -1.64 5.90
CA MET A 70 13.13 -1.70 7.28
C MET A 70 11.87 -0.83 7.47
N ARG A 71 11.72 0.25 6.71
CA ARG A 71 10.55 1.13 6.78
C ARG A 71 9.30 0.44 6.24
N SER A 72 9.39 -0.18 5.07
CA SER A 72 8.26 -0.91 4.50
C SER A 72 7.91 -2.16 5.35
N MET A 73 8.90 -2.80 5.97
CA MET A 73 8.67 -3.90 6.92
C MET A 73 7.84 -3.45 8.14
N HIS A 74 8.22 -2.33 8.78
CA HIS A 74 7.47 -1.79 9.93
C HIS A 74 6.06 -1.33 9.57
N VAL A 75 5.84 -0.88 8.34
CA VAL A 75 4.49 -0.54 7.86
C VAL A 75 3.65 -1.80 7.70
N LEU A 76 4.20 -2.86 7.10
CA LEU A 76 3.49 -4.13 6.88
C LEU A 76 3.20 -4.87 8.19
N GLU A 77 4.13 -4.90 9.15
CA GLU A 77 3.90 -5.47 10.49
C GLU A 77 2.72 -4.82 11.23
N LYS A 78 2.42 -3.56 10.94
CA LYS A 78 1.30 -2.82 11.56
C LYS A 78 -0.03 -2.96 10.81
N LEU A 79 -0.05 -3.74 9.73
CA LEU A 79 -1.23 -3.98 8.89
C LEU A 79 -1.87 -5.36 9.14
N GLY A 80 -1.23 -6.24 9.91
CA GLY A 80 -1.77 -7.53 10.33
C GLY A 80 -0.71 -8.46 10.88
#